data_AF-A0A831M3U4-F1
#
_entry.id   AF-A0A831M3U4-F1
#
_cell.length_a   1.000
_cell.length_b   1.000
_cell.length_c   1.000
_cell.angle_alpha   90.00
_cell.angle_beta   90.00
_cell.angle_gamma   90.00
#
_symmetry.space_group_name_H-M   'P 1'
#
loop_
_entity.id
_entity.type
_entity.pdbx_description
1 polymer ?
#
loop_
_entity_poly.entity_id
_entity_poly.type
_entity_poly.pdbx_seq_one_letter_code
_entity_poly.pdbx_strand_id
1 'polypeptide(L)'
;LLVNDKRNNPSNYSLVVLSEGAEWQGYEVQHYGAEDAYGHRKKMNVGEAFSDKLKAATGEETIVSDLTYDLRSGEADFVDKMVASTFAGMAFDSIVEGKSGIMTAIVNGCYTMSPIPDPRLGPRKVDIETMYNTERYRPTYDHKLGLPIFLTKA
;
A
#
# COMPACT_ATOMS: atom_id res chain seq x y z
N LEU A 1 -6.90 19.80 7.64
CA LEU A 1 -5.55 19.29 8.01
C LEU A 1 -4.46 19.81 7.08
N LEU A 2 -4.48 19.49 5.79
CA LEU A 2 -3.42 19.88 4.84
C LEU A 2 -3.10 21.39 4.82
N VAL A 3 -4.11 22.26 4.74
CA VAL A 3 -3.90 23.73 4.78
C VAL A 3 -3.21 24.18 6.07
N ASN A 4 -3.57 23.58 7.21
CA ASN A 4 -2.94 23.88 8.49
C ASN A 4 -1.50 23.38 8.52
N ASP A 5 -1.23 22.17 8.01
CA ASP A 5 0.12 21.61 7.93
C ASP A 5 1.01 22.45 7.01
N LYS A 6 0.46 22.93 5.88
CA LYS A 6 1.13 23.87 4.96
C LYS A 6 1.51 25.17 5.65
N ARG A 7 0.58 25.81 6.38
CA ARG A 7 0.83 27.05 7.14
C ARG A 7 1.87 26.90 8.25
N ASN A 8 1.93 25.71 8.86
CA ASN A 8 2.90 25.41 9.92
C ASN A 8 4.25 24.90 9.38
N ASN A 9 4.39 24.78 8.07
CA ASN A 9 5.66 24.43 7.43
C ASN A 9 6.37 25.72 6.98
N PRO A 10 7.60 26.01 7.44
CA PRO A 10 8.38 27.19 7.02
C PRO A 10 8.58 27.28 5.50
N SER A 11 8.56 26.14 4.80
CA SER A 11 8.66 26.06 3.34
C SER A 11 7.30 26.16 2.63
N ASN A 12 6.20 26.40 3.36
CA ASN A 12 4.85 26.63 2.87
C ASN A 12 4.32 25.52 1.93
N TYR A 13 4.52 24.24 2.29
CA TYR A 13 3.93 23.10 1.58
C TYR A 13 3.44 22.02 2.55
N SER A 14 2.54 21.16 2.08
CA SER A 14 2.14 19.93 2.75
C SER A 14 2.12 18.78 1.77
N LEU A 15 2.47 17.57 2.22
CA LEU A 15 2.43 16.35 1.43
C LEU A 15 1.30 15.45 1.92
N VAL A 16 0.59 14.82 0.98
CA VAL A 16 -0.36 13.74 1.25
C VAL A 16 0.00 12.55 0.38
N VAL A 17 -0.08 11.35 0.94
CA VAL A 17 0.10 10.09 0.21
C VAL A 17 -1.24 9.38 0.17
N LEU A 18 -1.69 9.00 -1.02
CA LEU A 18 -2.96 8.35 -1.25
C LEU A 18 -2.70 6.97 -1.87
N SER A 19 -3.29 5.94 -1.28
CA SER A 19 -3.35 4.62 -1.93
C SER A 19 -4.30 4.68 -3.12
N GLU A 20 -4.01 3.95 -4.19
CA GLU A 20 -4.81 3.91 -5.42
C GLU A 20 -6.30 3.57 -5.16
N GLY A 21 -6.56 2.68 -4.19
CA GLY A 21 -7.91 2.30 -3.77
C GLY A 21 -8.49 3.12 -2.62
N ALA A 22 -7.95 4.31 -2.32
CA ALA A 22 -8.49 5.16 -1.28
C ALA A 22 -9.88 5.71 -1.67
N GLU A 23 -10.78 5.75 -0.69
CA GLU A 23 -12.14 6.26 -0.85
C GLU A 23 -12.46 7.20 0.31
N TRP A 24 -13.37 8.14 0.10
CA TRP A 24 -13.89 9.03 1.14
C TRP A 24 -15.42 9.03 1.14
N GLN A 25 -16.03 9.51 2.23
CA GLN A 25 -17.47 9.59 2.33
C GLN A 25 -18.06 10.47 1.22
N GLY A 26 -19.01 9.91 0.47
CA GLY A 26 -19.59 10.56 -0.71
C GLY A 26 -18.66 10.60 -1.93
N TYR A 27 -17.57 9.82 -1.94
CA TYR A 27 -16.83 9.54 -3.16
C TYR A 27 -17.55 8.46 -3.95
N GLU A 28 -17.91 8.77 -5.19
CA GLU A 28 -18.25 7.77 -6.18
C GLU A 28 -17.06 7.62 -7.13
N VAL A 29 -16.62 6.38 -7.33
CA VAL A 29 -15.52 6.06 -8.23
C VAL A 29 -15.89 6.56 -9.63
N GLN A 30 -15.20 7.59 -10.08
CA GLN A 30 -15.41 8.11 -11.42
C GLN A 30 -14.68 7.21 -12.42
N HIS A 31 -15.45 6.66 -13.36
CA HIS A 31 -14.92 5.84 -14.44
C HIS A 31 -14.88 6.64 -15.74
N TYR A 32 -13.79 6.52 -16.48
CA TYR A 32 -13.63 7.11 -17.80
C TYR A 32 -13.25 6.06 -18.84
N GLY A 33 -13.64 6.30 -20.09
CA GLY A 33 -13.29 5.47 -21.25
C GLY A 33 -14.17 4.23 -21.43
N ALA A 34 -13.97 3.56 -22.57
CA ALA A 34 -14.59 2.28 -22.87
C ALA A 34 -14.03 1.18 -21.95
N GLU A 35 -14.83 0.15 -21.71
CA GLU A 35 -14.37 -1.08 -21.07
C GLU A 35 -13.22 -1.68 -21.86
N ASP A 36 -12.16 -2.10 -21.18
CA ASP A 36 -11.12 -2.91 -21.80
C ASP A 36 -11.67 -4.31 -22.17
N ALA A 37 -10.84 -5.14 -22.81
CA ALA A 37 -11.22 -6.48 -23.24
C ALA A 37 -11.64 -7.43 -22.09
N TYR A 38 -11.48 -7.01 -20.83
CA TYR A 38 -11.84 -7.77 -19.62
C TYR A 38 -12.99 -7.13 -18.84
N GLY A 39 -13.63 -6.07 -19.37
CA GLY A 39 -14.77 -5.39 -18.73
C GLY A 39 -14.36 -4.34 -17.69
N HIS A 40 -13.08 -3.98 -17.59
CA HIS A 40 -12.64 -2.95 -16.65
C HIS A 40 -12.66 -1.55 -17.32
N ARG A 41 -13.29 -0.59 -16.65
CA ARG A 41 -13.22 0.84 -17.03
C ARG A 41 -12.02 1.50 -16.38
N LYS A 42 -11.34 2.41 -17.09
CA LYS A 42 -10.25 3.18 -16.48
C LYS A 42 -10.82 4.02 -15.33
N LYS A 43 -10.26 3.83 -14.14
CA LYS A 43 -10.63 4.62 -12.96
C LYS A 43 -9.94 5.98 -13.06
N MET A 44 -10.66 7.04 -12.69
CA MET A 44 -10.04 8.34 -12.48
C MET A 44 -9.01 8.21 -11.35
N ASN A 45 -7.83 8.81 -11.55
CA ASN A 45 -6.77 8.81 -10.54
C ASN A 45 -7.30 9.49 -9.27
N VAL A 46 -7.27 8.78 -8.13
CA VAL A 46 -7.77 9.28 -6.84
C VAL A 46 -7.06 10.55 -6.39
N GLY A 47 -5.79 10.73 -6.76
CA GLY A 47 -5.00 11.94 -6.51
C GLY A 47 -5.54 13.14 -7.26
N GLU A 48 -5.95 12.99 -8.52
CA GLU A 48 -6.57 14.06 -9.32
C GLU A 48 -7.94 14.44 -8.76
N ALA A 49 -8.79 13.45 -8.47
CA ALA A 49 -10.10 13.69 -7.88
C ALA A 49 -10.00 14.40 -6.51
N PHE A 50 -9.00 14.03 -5.70
CA PHE A 50 -8.73 14.70 -4.42
C PHE A 50 -8.18 16.12 -4.61
N SER A 51 -7.29 16.31 -5.59
CA SER A 51 -6.70 17.60 -5.97
C SER A 51 -7.78 18.62 -6.35
N ASP A 52 -8.70 18.26 -7.24
CA ASP A 52 -9.82 19.11 -7.65
C ASP A 52 -10.72 19.50 -6.46
N LYS A 53 -11.03 18.52 -5.60
CA LYS A 53 -11.86 18.75 -4.42
C LYS A 53 -11.18 19.65 -3.40
N LEU A 54 -9.87 19.50 -3.20
CA LEU A 54 -9.10 20.36 -2.30
C LEU A 54 -9.07 21.79 -2.83
N LYS A 55 -8.75 21.97 -4.11
CA LYS A 55 -8.72 23.29 -4.76
C LYS A 55 -10.07 23.98 -4.71
N ALA A 56 -11.17 23.27 -4.97
CA ALA A 56 -12.52 23.82 -4.86
C ALA A 56 -12.87 24.23 -3.43
N ALA A 57 -12.40 23.50 -2.42
CA ALA A 57 -12.71 23.75 -1.02
C ALA A 57 -11.83 24.84 -0.37
N THR A 58 -10.58 25.02 -0.83
CA THR A 58 -9.58 25.85 -0.13
C THR A 58 -8.92 26.91 -1.01
N GLY A 59 -9.00 26.79 -2.33
CA GLY A 59 -8.25 27.62 -3.28
C GLY A 59 -6.75 27.31 -3.36
N GLU A 60 -6.27 26.28 -2.67
CA GLU A 60 -4.85 25.90 -2.69
C GLU A 60 -4.51 25.12 -3.96
N GLU A 61 -3.41 25.50 -4.60
CA GLU A 61 -2.86 24.74 -5.72
C GLU A 61 -2.16 23.46 -5.26
N THR A 62 -2.24 22.43 -6.09
CA THR A 62 -1.77 21.06 -5.84
C THR A 62 -0.96 20.54 -7.02
N ILE A 63 -0.02 19.64 -6.74
CA ILE A 63 0.70 18.88 -7.76
C ILE A 63 0.46 17.41 -7.47
N VAL A 64 -0.14 16.70 -8.41
CA VAL A 64 -0.37 15.26 -8.33
C VAL A 64 0.80 14.54 -8.99
N SER A 65 1.38 13.59 -8.27
CA SER A 65 2.44 12.72 -8.78
C SER A 65 1.97 11.28 -8.69
N ASP A 66 1.72 10.66 -9.84
CA ASP A 66 1.37 9.24 -9.93
C ASP A 66 2.65 8.41 -10.08
N LEU A 67 2.99 7.68 -9.02
CA LEU A 67 4.21 6.87 -8.94
C LEU A 67 3.98 5.40 -9.35
N THR A 68 2.79 5.04 -9.86
CA THR A 68 2.40 3.64 -10.07
C THR A 68 3.38 2.86 -10.95
N TYR A 69 3.87 3.48 -12.02
CA TYR A 69 4.85 2.86 -12.91
C TYR A 69 6.24 2.82 -12.28
N ASP A 70 6.71 3.95 -11.75
CA ASP A 70 8.04 4.09 -11.17
C ASP A 70 8.29 3.08 -10.02
N LEU A 71 7.28 2.86 -9.18
CA LEU A 71 7.35 1.92 -8.06
C LEU A 71 7.38 0.44 -8.47
N ARG A 72 6.99 0.11 -9.71
CA ARG A 72 6.88 -1.29 -10.18
C ARG A 72 7.94 -1.68 -11.21
N SER A 73 8.57 -0.72 -11.88
CA SER A 73 9.54 -0.99 -12.95
C SER A 73 11.01 -0.86 -12.52
N GLY A 74 11.28 -0.38 -11.31
CA GLY A 74 12.64 -0.27 -10.76
C GLY A 74 13.27 -1.63 -10.44
N GLU A 75 14.60 -1.65 -10.26
CA GLU A 75 15.25 -2.82 -9.70
C GLU A 75 14.86 -3.02 -8.23
N ALA A 76 14.59 -4.27 -7.86
CA ALA A 76 14.40 -4.67 -6.47
C ALA A 76 15.66 -4.36 -5.64
N ASP A 77 15.45 -3.93 -4.40
CA ASP A 77 16.54 -3.66 -3.48
C ASP A 77 17.19 -4.96 -2.96
N PHE A 78 18.18 -4.83 -2.08
CA PHE A 78 18.88 -5.98 -1.51
C PHE A 78 17.97 -6.90 -0.69
N VAL A 79 17.06 -6.34 0.12
CA VAL A 79 16.17 -7.12 0.99
C VAL A 79 15.17 -7.90 0.14
N ASP A 80 14.59 -7.25 -0.86
CA ASP A 80 13.67 -7.89 -1.81
C ASP A 80 14.36 -9.02 -2.58
N LYS A 81 15.56 -8.78 -3.11
CA LYS A 81 16.36 -9.79 -3.82
C LYS A 81 16.71 -10.97 -2.91
N MET A 82 17.09 -10.71 -1.66
CA MET A 82 17.40 -11.76 -0.67
C MET A 82 16.15 -12.61 -0.38
N VAL A 83 15.03 -11.99 -0.02
CA VAL A 83 13.78 -12.69 0.32
C VAL A 83 13.30 -13.51 -0.88
N ALA A 84 13.28 -12.93 -2.08
CA ALA A 84 12.85 -13.62 -3.30
C ALA A 84 13.73 -14.85 -3.60
N SER A 85 15.04 -14.72 -3.47
CA SER A 85 15.98 -15.83 -3.70
C SER A 85 15.82 -16.95 -2.66
N THR A 86 15.64 -16.59 -1.39
CA THR A 86 15.38 -17.55 -0.31
C THR A 86 14.05 -18.27 -0.51
N PHE A 87 12.98 -17.54 -0.86
CA PHE A 87 11.69 -18.13 -1.21
C PHE A 87 11.81 -19.10 -2.39
N ALA A 88 12.52 -18.74 -3.46
CA ALA A 88 12.71 -19.62 -4.60
C ALA A 88 13.38 -20.95 -4.22
N GLY A 89 14.42 -20.90 -3.38
CA GLY A 89 15.07 -22.10 -2.86
C GLY A 89 14.13 -22.98 -2.03
N MET A 90 13.43 -22.39 -1.05
CA MET A 90 12.48 -23.13 -0.20
C MET A 90 11.32 -23.75 -0.99
N ALA A 91 10.82 -23.05 -2.00
CA ALA A 91 9.78 -23.55 -2.89
C ALA A 91 10.30 -24.73 -3.72
N PHE A 92 11.53 -24.65 -4.24
CA PHE A 92 12.17 -25.74 -4.98
C PHE A 92 12.34 -26.98 -4.10
N ASP A 93 12.87 -26.83 -2.89
CA ASP A 93 13.03 -27.95 -1.94
C ASP A 93 11.68 -28.62 -1.64
N SER A 94 10.63 -27.81 -1.45
CA SER A 94 9.27 -28.32 -1.22
C SER A 94 8.71 -29.11 -2.41
N ILE A 95 9.02 -28.69 -3.64
CA ILE A 95 8.63 -29.41 -4.86
C ILE A 95 9.36 -30.75 -4.96
N VAL A 96 10.67 -30.77 -4.68
CA VAL A 96 11.48 -32.01 -4.68
C VAL A 96 10.97 -33.01 -3.65
N GLU A 97 10.52 -32.53 -2.50
CA GLU A 97 9.89 -33.35 -1.46
C GLU A 97 8.44 -33.76 -1.76
N GLY A 98 7.88 -33.36 -2.91
CA GLY A 98 6.52 -33.71 -3.32
C GLY A 98 5.42 -32.99 -2.52
N LYS A 99 5.74 -31.89 -1.84
CA LYS A 99 4.77 -31.10 -1.06
C LYS A 99 3.92 -30.23 -1.99
N SER A 100 2.64 -30.07 -1.66
CA SER A 100 1.70 -29.22 -2.40
C SER A 100 0.73 -28.51 -1.45
N GLY A 101 0.00 -27.51 -1.95
CA GLY A 101 -0.98 -26.73 -1.16
C GLY A 101 -0.35 -25.75 -0.16
N ILE A 102 0.93 -25.42 -0.33
CA ILE A 102 1.69 -24.52 0.54
C ILE A 102 2.36 -23.40 -0.27
N MET A 103 2.69 -22.29 0.40
CA MET A 103 3.44 -21.16 -0.12
C MET A 103 4.58 -20.78 0.83
N THR A 104 5.62 -20.14 0.30
CA THR A 104 6.66 -19.51 1.11
C THR A 104 6.12 -18.23 1.74
N ALA A 105 6.43 -17.99 3.01
CA ALA A 105 6.00 -16.81 3.75
C ALA A 105 7.05 -16.34 4.74
N ILE A 106 6.86 -15.11 5.24
CA ILE A 106 7.55 -14.59 6.42
C ILE A 106 6.53 -14.41 7.53
N VAL A 107 6.75 -15.09 8.66
CA VAL A 107 5.91 -15.01 9.85
C VAL A 107 6.81 -14.66 11.04
N ASN A 108 6.48 -13.60 11.76
CA ASN A 108 7.28 -13.09 12.88
C ASN A 108 8.75 -12.84 12.52
N GLY A 109 9.02 -12.40 11.29
CA GLY A 109 10.38 -12.14 10.80
C GLY A 109 11.16 -13.39 10.38
N CYS A 110 10.55 -14.57 10.40
CA CYS A 110 11.18 -15.84 10.02
C CYS A 110 10.56 -16.42 8.75
N TYR A 111 11.39 -17.04 7.91
CA TYR A 111 10.95 -17.80 6.74
C TYR A 111 10.17 -19.05 7.18
N THR A 112 9.07 -19.36 6.48
CA THR A 112 8.26 -20.55 6.75
C THR A 112 7.51 -21.02 5.50
N MET A 113 7.10 -22.29 5.49
CA MET A 113 6.10 -22.81 4.55
C MET A 113 4.72 -22.73 5.20
N SER A 114 3.81 -21.98 4.61
CA SER A 114 2.44 -21.80 5.12
C SER A 114 1.41 -22.43 4.17
N PRO A 115 0.29 -22.98 4.66
CA PRO A 115 -0.81 -23.38 3.80
C PRO A 115 -1.30 -22.22 2.92
N ILE A 116 -1.72 -22.52 1.70
CA ILE A 116 -2.35 -21.50 0.85
C ILE A 116 -3.71 -21.13 1.49
N PRO A 117 -3.95 -19.85 1.83
CA PRO A 117 -5.16 -19.44 2.52
C PRO A 117 -6.39 -19.56 1.62
N ASP A 118 -7.57 -19.78 2.21
CA ASP A 118 -8.85 -19.75 1.48
C ASP A 118 -9.05 -18.33 0.91
N PRO A 119 -9.24 -18.17 -0.41
CA PRO A 119 -9.50 -16.88 -1.04
C PRO A 119 -10.68 -16.11 -0.42
N ARG A 120 -11.63 -16.80 0.23
CA ARG A 120 -12.78 -16.20 0.92
C ARG A 120 -12.41 -15.40 2.16
N LEU A 121 -11.22 -15.59 2.73
CA LEU A 121 -10.73 -14.82 3.89
C LEU A 121 -10.51 -13.34 3.54
N GLY A 122 -10.39 -13.02 2.26
CA GLY A 122 -10.14 -11.67 1.79
C GLY A 122 -8.71 -11.18 2.07
N PRO A 123 -8.40 -9.93 1.70
CA PRO A 123 -7.06 -9.39 1.84
C PRO A 123 -6.74 -9.05 3.30
N ARG A 124 -5.44 -9.15 3.65
CA ARG A 124 -4.93 -8.62 4.92
C ARG A 124 -5.15 -7.11 4.97
N LYS A 125 -5.67 -6.62 6.10
CA LYS A 125 -5.89 -5.19 6.33
C LYS A 125 -4.79 -4.61 7.23
N VAL A 126 -4.59 -3.32 7.11
CA VAL A 126 -3.75 -2.54 8.02
C VAL A 126 -4.42 -2.47 9.38
N ASP A 127 -3.65 -2.66 10.46
CA ASP A 127 -4.11 -2.42 11.83
C ASP A 127 -4.13 -0.91 12.09
N ILE A 128 -5.26 -0.27 11.82
CA ILE A 128 -5.41 1.19 11.92
C ILE A 128 -5.24 1.65 13.37
N GLU A 129 -5.81 0.91 14.32
CA GLU A 129 -5.84 1.29 15.74
C GLU A 129 -4.43 1.40 16.32
N THR A 130 -3.55 0.45 15.99
CA THR A 130 -2.19 0.45 16.55
C THR A 130 -1.16 1.13 15.66
N MET A 131 -1.39 1.20 14.35
CA MET A 131 -0.38 1.72 13.40
C MET A 131 -0.61 3.18 13.00
N TYR A 132 -1.80 3.77 13.19
CA TYR A 132 -2.10 5.11 12.70
C TYR A 132 -2.86 5.98 13.72
N ASN A 133 -2.52 7.26 13.75
CA ASN A 133 -3.37 8.29 14.34
C ASN A 133 -4.39 8.74 13.28
N THR A 134 -5.66 8.44 13.49
CA THR A 134 -6.76 8.74 12.54
C THR A 134 -7.18 10.21 12.55
N GLU A 135 -6.91 10.96 13.62
CA GLU A 135 -7.19 12.40 13.67
C GLU A 135 -6.19 13.20 12.83
N ARG A 136 -4.93 12.73 12.78
CA ARG A 136 -3.82 13.38 12.07
C ARG A 136 -3.45 12.73 10.75
N TYR A 137 -4.02 11.56 10.43
CA TYR A 137 -3.70 10.76 9.24
C TYR A 137 -2.20 10.48 9.12
N ARG A 138 -1.57 10.07 10.23
CA ARG A 138 -0.12 9.78 10.30
C ARG A 138 0.16 8.42 10.92
N PRO A 139 1.22 7.72 10.49
CA PRO A 139 1.68 6.53 11.19
C PRO A 139 2.07 6.85 12.64
N THR A 140 1.84 5.90 13.51
CA THR A 140 2.35 5.90 14.88
C THR A 140 3.80 5.43 14.84
N TYR A 141 4.74 6.19 15.42
CA TYR A 141 6.19 5.92 15.33
C TYR A 141 6.79 5.24 16.57
N ASP A 142 6.03 5.09 17.64
CA ASP A 142 6.47 4.43 18.87
C ASP A 142 6.16 2.91 18.86
N HIS A 143 6.47 2.24 19.98
CA HIS A 143 6.19 0.83 20.25
C HIS A 143 6.72 -0.15 19.17
N LYS A 144 7.90 0.14 18.61
CA LYS A 144 8.54 -0.68 17.57
C LYS A 144 9.40 -1.83 18.11
N LEU A 145 9.73 -1.81 19.40
CA LEU A 145 10.54 -2.85 20.01
C LEU A 145 9.85 -4.22 19.89
N GLY A 146 10.56 -5.20 19.34
CA GLY A 146 10.04 -6.56 19.13
C GLY A 146 9.27 -6.77 17.83
N LEU A 147 9.07 -5.73 17.00
CA LEU A 147 8.52 -5.90 15.66
C LEU A 147 9.59 -6.42 14.69
N PRO A 148 9.19 -7.20 13.65
CA PRO A 148 10.11 -7.59 12.59
C PRO A 148 10.49 -6.37 11.75
N ILE A 149 11.49 -6.53 10.88
CA ILE A 149 11.97 -5.47 9.98
C ILE A 149 10.85 -4.86 9.12
N PHE A 150 9.80 -5.63 8.83
CA PHE A 150 8.63 -5.19 8.05
C PHE A 150 7.56 -4.48 8.88
N LEU A 151 7.79 -4.22 10.17
CA LEU A 151 6.88 -3.48 11.07
C LEU A 151 5.46 -4.04 11.15
N THR A 152 5.29 -5.36 10.98
CA THR A 152 4.00 -6.05 11.04
C THR A 152 3.92 -7.03 12.21
N LYS A 153 2.72 -7.17 12.80
CA LYS A 153 2.39 -8.27 13.73
C LYS A 153 1.66 -9.34 12.92
N ALA A 154 2.22 -10.54 12.84
CA ALA A 154 1.60 -11.66 12.11
C ALA A 154 0.33 -12.15 12.79
#